data_AF-A0A957U1P0-F1
#
_entry.id   AF-A0A957U1P0-F1
#
_cell.length_a   1.000
_cell.length_b   1.000
_cell.length_c   1.000
_cell.angle_alpha   90.00
_cell.angle_beta   90.00
_cell.angle_gamma   90.00
#
_symmetry.space_group_name_H-M   'P 1'
#
loop_
_entity.id
_entity.type
_entity.pdbx_description
1 polymer ?
#
loop_
_entity_poly.entity_id
_entity_poly.type
_entity_poly.pdbx_seq_one_letter_code
_entity_poly.pdbx_strand_id
1 'polypeptide(L)'
;LQAAARLVVGRELPFNAAQLARALDPDHFIALRTVAGGVAPAATASLLDHLGAQLTADQAWLVAAQARLIAADDERNRLVAQRLNLTSEPVDSPA
;
A
#
# COMPACT_ATOMS: atom_id res chain seq x y z
N LEU A 1 -15.14 28.56 32.95
CA LEU A 1 -14.24 27.38 33.04
C LEU A 1 -13.34 27.41 34.28
N GLN A 2 -12.50 28.44 34.49
CA GLN A 2 -11.61 28.49 35.67
C GLN A 2 -12.34 28.42 37.02
N ALA A 3 -13.51 29.06 37.13
CA ALA A 3 -14.38 28.93 38.32
C ALA A 3 -14.85 27.47 38.55
N ALA A 4 -15.21 26.75 37.48
CA ALA A 4 -15.59 25.33 37.57
C ALA A 4 -14.38 24.45 37.91
N ALA A 5 -13.19 24.75 37.37
CA ALA A 5 -11.96 24.04 37.71
C ALA A 5 -11.59 24.23 39.18
N ARG A 6 -11.74 25.44 39.73
CA ARG A 6 -11.51 25.70 41.15
C ARG A 6 -12.51 24.92 42.04
N LEU A 7 -13.75 24.78 41.60
CA LEU A 7 -14.79 24.04 42.34
C LEU A 7 -14.59 22.52 42.31
N VAL A 8 -14.12 21.95 41.18
CA VAL A 8 -13.99 20.49 41.00
C VAL A 8 -12.58 19.97 41.30
N VAL A 9 -11.55 20.69 40.83
CA VAL A 9 -10.14 20.28 40.90
C VAL A 9 -9.43 20.99 42.07
N GLY A 10 -10.06 21.99 42.70
CA GLY A 10 -9.50 22.73 43.84
C GLY A 10 -8.45 23.78 43.48
N ARG A 11 -8.16 23.96 42.18
CA ARG A 11 -7.17 24.93 41.67
C ARG A 11 -7.53 25.41 40.28
N GLU A 12 -6.92 26.52 39.87
CA GLU A 12 -6.95 26.95 38.48
C GLU A 12 -6.11 26.03 37.60
N LEU A 13 -6.50 25.93 36.33
CA LEU A 13 -5.77 25.16 35.33
C LEU A 13 -4.70 26.06 34.69
N PRO A 14 -3.49 25.55 34.43
CA PRO A 14 -2.37 26.33 33.92
C PRO A 14 -2.49 26.58 32.40
N PHE A 15 -3.63 27.13 31.96
CA PHE A 15 -3.83 27.58 30.59
C PHE A 15 -4.72 28.83 30.53
N ASN A 16 -4.52 29.64 29.51
CA ASN A 16 -5.33 30.82 29.21
C ASN A 16 -6.45 30.51 28.19
N ALA A 17 -7.33 31.48 27.97
CA ALA A 17 -8.47 31.33 27.06
C ALA A 17 -8.03 31.06 25.60
N ALA A 18 -6.92 31.64 25.15
CA ALA A 18 -6.42 31.42 23.79
C ALA A 18 -5.86 30.00 23.59
N GLN A 19 -5.18 29.45 24.60
CA GLN A 19 -4.72 28.06 24.61
C GLN A 19 -5.90 27.09 24.58
N LEU A 20 -6.96 27.37 25.33
CA LEU A 20 -8.19 26.59 25.28
C LEU A 20 -8.88 26.67 23.92
N ALA A 21 -9.05 27.88 23.37
CA ALA A 21 -9.66 28.07 22.06
C ALA A 21 -8.89 27.31 20.97
N ARG A 22 -7.55 27.37 21.01
CA ARG A 22 -6.68 26.63 20.10
C ARG A 22 -6.78 25.11 20.28
N ALA A 23 -6.93 24.62 21.52
CA ALA A 23 -7.11 23.20 21.77
C ALA A 23 -8.46 22.66 21.28
N LEU A 24 -9.47 23.53 21.16
CA LEU A 24 -10.81 23.21 20.66
C LEU A 24 -10.97 23.51 19.16
N ASP A 25 -9.96 24.11 18.53
CA ASP A 25 -9.94 24.36 17.09
C ASP A 25 -9.73 23.02 16.35
N PRO A 26 -10.71 22.58 15.54
CA PRO A 26 -10.61 21.30 14.82
C PRO A 26 -9.46 21.29 13.82
N ASP A 27 -9.18 22.41 13.15
CA ASP A 27 -8.11 22.49 12.15
C ASP A 27 -6.75 22.37 12.83
N HIS A 28 -6.58 23.04 13.98
CA HIS A 28 -5.39 22.88 14.80
C HIS A 28 -5.23 21.45 15.31
N PHE A 29 -6.31 20.81 15.76
CA PHE A 29 -6.28 19.44 16.25
C PHE A 29 -5.85 18.46 15.16
N ILE A 30 -6.37 18.60 13.93
CA ILE A 30 -5.98 17.77 12.78
C ILE A 30 -4.52 18.00 12.42
N ALA A 31 -4.09 19.27 12.32
CA ALA A 31 -2.74 19.64 11.94
C ALA A 31 -1.65 19.04 12.86
N LEU A 32 -1.96 18.84 14.15
CA LEU A 32 -1.04 18.24 15.11
C LEU A 32 -0.91 16.72 15.03
N ARG A 33 -1.78 16.02 14.29
CA ARG A 33 -1.74 14.56 14.14
C ARG A 33 -0.79 14.11 13.03
N THR A 34 0.48 14.43 13.20
CA THR A 34 1.55 14.22 12.21
C THR A 34 2.25 12.85 12.29
N VAL A 35 1.79 11.96 13.17
CA VAL A 35 2.30 10.58 13.25
C VAL A 35 2.12 9.86 11.92
N ALA A 36 2.93 8.82 11.65
CA ALA A 36 2.75 7.99 10.47
C ALA A 36 1.32 7.41 10.42
N GLY A 37 0.64 7.59 9.29
CA GLY A 37 -0.79 7.24 9.15
C GLY A 37 -1.76 8.17 9.88
N GLY A 38 -1.27 9.30 10.41
CA GLY A 38 -2.08 10.34 11.03
C GLY A 38 -2.84 11.18 10.00
N VAL A 39 -3.84 11.93 10.49
CA VAL A 39 -4.77 12.70 9.65
C VAL A 39 -4.23 14.07 9.23
N ALA A 40 -3.09 14.50 9.76
CA ALA A 40 -2.49 15.75 9.33
C ALA A 40 -2.21 15.69 7.81
N PRO A 41 -2.46 16.76 7.04
CA PRO A 41 -2.30 16.74 5.58
C PRO A 41 -0.95 16.20 5.10
N ALA A 42 0.15 16.58 5.76
CA ALA A 42 1.49 16.08 5.43
C ALA A 42 1.69 14.58 5.72
N ALA A 43 1.08 14.07 6.80
CA ALA A 43 1.15 12.65 7.15
C ALA A 43 0.33 11.80 6.17
N THR A 44 -0.89 12.26 5.83
CA THR A 44 -1.72 11.62 4.82
C THR A 44 -1.06 11.64 3.45
N ALA A 45 -0.49 12.77 3.02
CA ALA A 45 0.24 12.87 1.75
C ALA A 45 1.41 11.89 1.69
N SER A 46 2.23 11.84 2.74
CA SER A 46 3.35 10.89 2.82
C SER A 46 2.89 9.43 2.73
N LEU A 47 1.76 9.08 3.34
CA LEU A 47 1.16 7.75 3.23
C LEU A 47 0.69 7.47 1.80
N LEU A 48 0.02 8.42 1.15
CA LEU A 48 -0.47 8.27 -0.22
C LEU A 48 0.69 8.07 -1.21
N ASP A 49 1.78 8.83 -1.06
CA ASP A 49 2.97 8.68 -1.89
C ASP A 49 3.58 7.27 -1.73
N HIS A 50 3.68 6.79 -0.49
CA HIS A 50 4.17 5.45 -0.21
C HIS A 50 3.29 4.36 -0.85
N LEU A 51 1.98 4.45 -0.69
CA LEU A 51 1.02 3.51 -1.28
C LEU A 51 1.05 3.55 -2.81
N GLY A 52 1.18 4.73 -3.40
CA GLY A 52 1.32 4.89 -4.86
C GLY A 52 2.57 4.21 -5.40
N ALA A 53 3.70 4.32 -4.69
CA ALA A 53 4.94 3.63 -5.04
C ALA A 53 4.79 2.10 -4.92
N GLN A 54 4.15 1.61 -3.85
CA GLN A 54 3.89 0.17 -3.67
C GLN A 54 2.98 -0.39 -4.77
N LEU A 55 1.88 0.31 -5.08
CA LEU A 55 0.97 -0.12 -6.14
C LEU A 55 1.66 -0.20 -7.51
N THR A 56 2.55 0.76 -7.80
CA THR A 56 3.35 0.74 -9.03
C THR A 56 4.28 -0.47 -9.07
N ALA A 57 4.95 -0.78 -7.96
CA ALA A 57 5.84 -1.93 -7.86
C ALA A 57 5.07 -3.25 -7.99
N ASP A 58 3.92 -3.38 -7.33
CA ASP A 58 3.06 -4.57 -7.39
C ASP A 58 2.54 -4.82 -8.81
N GLN A 59 2.15 -3.75 -9.51
CA GLN A 59 1.70 -3.85 -10.90
C GLN A 59 2.83 -4.30 -11.82
N ALA A 60 4.04 -3.77 -11.65
CA ALA A 60 5.22 -4.18 -12.42
C ALA A 60 5.56 -5.66 -12.15
N TRP A 61 5.51 -6.08 -10.89
CA TRP A 61 5.73 -7.46 -10.50
C TRP A 61 4.71 -8.41 -11.13
N LEU A 62 3.42 -8.05 -11.11
CA LEU A 62 2.35 -8.86 -11.69
C LEU A 62 2.55 -9.08 -13.18
N VAL A 63 2.86 -8.01 -13.93
CA VAL A 63 3.15 -8.09 -15.37
C VAL A 63 4.34 -9.02 -15.64
N ALA A 64 5.42 -8.87 -14.89
CA ALA A 64 6.59 -9.73 -15.03
C ALA A 64 6.29 -11.20 -14.68
N ALA A 65 5.46 -11.45 -13.67
CA ALA A 65 5.04 -12.81 -13.30
C ALA A 65 4.21 -13.47 -14.40
N GLN A 66 3.25 -12.73 -14.97
CA GLN A 66 2.43 -13.22 -16.09
C GLN A 66 3.28 -13.52 -17.33
N ALA A 67 4.21 -12.63 -17.68
CA ALA A 67 5.11 -12.85 -18.82
C ALA A 67 5.96 -14.12 -18.65
N ARG A 68 6.45 -14.41 -17.43
CA ARG A 68 7.18 -15.64 -17.14
C ARG A 68 6.32 -16.90 -17.30
N LEU A 69 5.06 -16.84 -16.87
CA LEU A 69 4.13 -17.96 -17.02
C LEU A 69 3.82 -18.25 -18.49
N ILE A 70 3.57 -17.21 -19.29
CA ILE A 70 3.32 -17.33 -20.73
C ILE A 70 4.53 -17.95 -21.42
N ALA A 71 5.73 -17.42 -21.17
CA ALA A 71 6.96 -17.95 -21.77
C ALA A 71 7.21 -19.43 -21.41
N ALA A 72 6.94 -19.82 -20.17
CA ALA A 72 7.06 -21.21 -19.74
C ALA A 72 6.02 -22.12 -20.42
N ASP A 73 4.79 -21.62 -20.62
CA ASP A 73 3.75 -22.38 -21.32
C ASP A 73 4.07 -22.57 -22.80
N ASP A 74 4.50 -21.51 -23.48
CA ASP A 74 4.92 -21.54 -24.87
C ASP A 74 6.07 -22.52 -25.08
N GLU A 75 7.07 -22.49 -24.20
CA GLU A 75 8.20 -23.42 -24.26
C GLU A 75 7.76 -24.87 -24.04
N ARG A 76 6.88 -25.11 -23.07
CA ARG A 76 6.29 -26.43 -22.83
C ARG A 76 5.53 -26.92 -24.07
N ASN A 77 4.70 -26.08 -24.67
CA ASN A 77 3.92 -26.42 -25.85
C ASN A 77 4.82 -26.73 -27.07
N ARG A 78 5.88 -25.92 -27.26
CA ARG A 78 6.90 -26.16 -28.29
C ARG A 78 7.56 -27.52 -28.13
N LEU A 79 8.01 -27.86 -26.92
CA LEU A 79 8.66 -29.14 -26.63
C LEU A 79 7.71 -30.33 -26.82
N VAL A 80 6.43 -30.19 -26.44
CA VAL A 80 5.41 -31.22 -26.68
C VAL A 80 5.20 -31.45 -28.18
N ALA A 81 5.06 -30.38 -28.97
CA ALA A 81 4.88 -30.48 -30.42
C ALA A 81 6.09 -31.15 -31.11
N GLN A 82 7.31 -30.78 -30.70
CA GLN A 82 8.53 -31.43 -31.21
C GLN A 82 8.55 -32.93 -30.92
N ARG A 83 8.18 -33.34 -29.70
CA ARG A 83 8.15 -34.75 -29.33
C ARG A 83 7.14 -35.56 -30.15
N LEU A 84 5.95 -35.00 -30.39
CA LEU A 84 4.90 -35.66 -31.18
C LEU A 84 5.30 -35.83 -32.65
N ASN A 85 5.97 -34.83 -33.24
CA ASN A 85 6.47 -34.89 -34.61
C ASN A 85 7.59 -35.94 -34.76
N LEU A 86 8.49 -36.06 -33.76
CA LEU A 86 9.55 -37.08 -33.76
C LEU A 86 9.01 -38.52 -33.67
N THR A 87 7.85 -38.73 -33.04
CA THR A 87 7.20 -40.05 -32.97
C THR A 87 6.38 -40.43 -34.21
N SER A 88 6.29 -39.55 -35.21
CA SER A 88 5.48 -39.75 -36.42
C SER A 88 6.31 -40.06 -37.68
N GLU A 89 7.63 -40.20 -37.57
CA GLU A 89 8.48 -40.70 -38.66
C GLU A 89 8.28 -42.22 -38.83
N PRO A 90 8.09 -42.72 -40.07
CA PRO A 90 7.81 -44.13 -40.30
C PRO A 90 9.05 -44.96 -39.96
N VAL A 91 8.87 -45.96 -39.10
CA VAL A 91 9.83 -47.06 -38.95
C VAL A 91 9.90 -47.76 -40.30
N ASP A 92 10.98 -47.52 -41.05
CA ASP A 92 11.30 -48.25 -42.28
C ASP A 92 11.14 -49.75 -42.03
N SER A 93 10.26 -50.35 -42.81
CA SER A 93 9.94 -51.78 -42.76
C SER A 93 11.14 -52.55 -43.33
N PRO A 94 11.81 -53.43 -42.56
CA PRO A 94 12.89 -54.23 -43.11
C PRO A 94 12.32 -55.32 -44.02
N ALA A 95 12.92 -55.42 -45.22
CA ALA A 95 12.70 -56.44 -46.23
C ALA A 95 13.13 -57.84 -45.79
#